data_AF-A0AAV5NCR0-F1
#
_entry.id   AF-A0AAV5NCR0-F1
#
_cell.length_a   1.000
_cell.length_b   1.000
_cell.length_c   1.000
_cell.angle_alpha   90.00
_cell.angle_beta   90.00
_cell.angle_gamma   90.00
#
_symmetry.space_group_name_H-M   'P 1'
#
loop_
_entity.id
_entity.type
_entity.pdbx_description
1 polymer ?
#
loop_
_entity_poly.entity_id
_entity_poly.type
_entity_poly.pdbx_seq_one_letter_code
_entity_poly.pdbx_strand_id
1 'polypeptide(L)'
;MAIVRVVMMQRDEGTALARWITHYAWLFGFENLTILDNGSVDPQTISILEAVEKQGVTVRRDLNQPHDFHRKGGHLTRIIQEWDQNYEYDFALPVDCDELLAVFTHEGITLDKTAIHDAFDALKGTDCALRIDTSLFNVPGRPGWYAPVRHFHKGFVSAKTISICDDGQHEPRSAIRDEFKSTVFTYLHDHHLPYAAWRDRLKNKVTGLVDADDEAALRAYLTKPHAEGAHAVQALLVTAEEYTHLYDDSVRVFIGIGSTELAFIEGPGLATTLWNSEAYLAAHRDVRRHYTIGPLQHYLRDGFREKRALTA
;
A
#
# COMPACT_ATOMS: atom_id res chain seq x y z
N MET A 1 -16.03 -13.29 -11.33
CA MET A 1 -15.30 -12.03 -11.18
C MET A 1 -15.92 -11.22 -10.07
N ALA A 2 -15.16 -11.08 -9.00
CA ALA A 2 -15.56 -10.37 -7.81
C ALA A 2 -15.77 -8.89 -8.11
N ILE A 3 -16.78 -8.29 -7.47
CA ILE A 3 -17.02 -6.86 -7.57
C ILE A 3 -16.29 -6.17 -6.40
N VAL A 4 -15.27 -5.39 -6.71
CA VAL A 4 -14.46 -4.68 -5.72
C VAL A 4 -14.78 -3.19 -5.79
N ARG A 5 -15.18 -2.59 -4.67
CA ARG A 5 -15.32 -1.14 -4.54
C ARG A 5 -14.10 -0.57 -3.83
N VAL A 6 -13.54 0.50 -4.36
CA VAL A 6 -12.29 1.09 -3.88
C VAL A 6 -12.54 2.49 -3.35
N VAL A 7 -11.98 2.80 -2.18
CA VAL A 7 -12.05 4.14 -1.59
C VAL A 7 -10.65 4.66 -1.25
N MET A 8 -10.40 5.91 -1.59
CA MET A 8 -9.14 6.60 -1.31
C MET A 8 -9.43 8.02 -0.83
N MET A 9 -8.64 8.51 0.12
CA MET A 9 -8.58 9.94 0.47
C MET A 9 -7.24 10.51 0.02
N GLN A 10 -7.28 11.68 -0.63
CA GLN A 10 -6.09 12.33 -1.20
C GLN A 10 -6.16 13.85 -1.08
N ARG A 11 -5.00 14.51 -1.19
CA ARG A 11 -4.89 15.96 -1.38
C ARG A 11 -3.65 16.27 -2.21
N ASP A 12 -3.81 17.03 -3.29
CA ASP A 12 -2.72 17.54 -4.13
C ASP A 12 -1.74 16.45 -4.65
N GLU A 13 -2.26 15.28 -5.04
CA GLU A 13 -1.41 14.15 -5.47
C GLU A 13 -1.02 14.19 -6.97
N GLY A 14 -1.59 15.11 -7.76
CA GLY A 14 -1.20 15.40 -9.14
C GLY A 14 -1.07 14.17 -10.02
N THR A 15 0.13 13.90 -10.54
CA THR A 15 0.38 12.75 -11.42
C THR A 15 0.26 11.40 -10.71
N ALA A 16 0.47 11.33 -9.38
CA ALA A 16 0.24 10.09 -8.62
C ALA A 16 -1.23 9.68 -8.66
N LEU A 17 -2.15 10.66 -8.59
CA LEU A 17 -3.58 10.43 -8.75
C LEU A 17 -3.92 9.84 -10.12
N ALA A 18 -3.34 10.37 -11.20
CA ALA A 18 -3.55 9.83 -12.56
C ALA A 18 -3.10 8.37 -12.67
N ARG A 19 -1.98 8.01 -12.04
CA ARG A 19 -1.48 6.63 -12.01
C ARG A 19 -2.42 5.71 -11.22
N TRP A 20 -2.86 6.15 -10.03
CA TRP A 20 -3.80 5.40 -9.20
C TRP A 20 -5.10 5.13 -9.96
N ILE A 21 -5.70 6.17 -10.55
CA ILE A 21 -6.94 6.05 -11.34
C ILE A 21 -6.75 5.08 -12.50
N THR A 22 -5.66 5.21 -13.27
CA THR A 22 -5.40 4.34 -14.42
C THR A 22 -5.37 2.87 -14.00
N HIS A 23 -4.76 2.58 -12.85
CA HIS A 23 -4.66 1.23 -12.32
C HIS A 23 -6.03 0.72 -11.82
N TYR A 24 -6.66 1.42 -10.87
CA TYR A 24 -7.88 0.92 -10.23
C TYR A 24 -9.12 0.99 -11.13
N ALA A 25 -9.22 1.97 -12.04
CA ALA A 25 -10.31 2.01 -13.02
C ALA A 25 -10.16 0.91 -14.07
N TRP A 26 -8.93 0.59 -14.49
CA TRP A 26 -8.70 -0.54 -15.38
C TRP A 26 -9.03 -1.88 -14.71
N LEU A 27 -8.71 -2.04 -13.43
CA LEU A 27 -9.05 -3.24 -12.66
C LEU A 27 -10.56 -3.36 -12.44
N PHE A 28 -11.20 -2.34 -11.90
CA PHE A 28 -12.53 -2.46 -11.28
C PHE A 28 -13.63 -1.61 -11.95
N GLY A 29 -13.30 -0.77 -12.92
CA GLY A 29 -14.24 0.18 -13.53
C GLY A 29 -14.35 1.48 -12.72
N PHE A 30 -14.67 2.58 -13.41
CA PHE A 30 -14.76 3.91 -12.80
C PHE A 30 -15.89 4.00 -11.76
N GLU A 31 -17.02 3.33 -12.01
CA GLU A 31 -18.22 3.29 -11.17
C GLU A 31 -18.02 2.64 -9.78
N ASN A 32 -16.91 1.92 -9.62
CA ASN A 32 -16.52 1.26 -8.38
C ASN A 32 -15.49 2.06 -7.57
N LEU A 33 -15.09 3.24 -8.05
CA LEU A 33 -14.13 4.10 -7.35
C LEU A 33 -14.83 5.24 -6.62
N THR A 34 -14.42 5.48 -5.38
CA THR A 34 -14.79 6.67 -4.61
C THR A 34 -13.53 7.39 -4.13
N ILE A 35 -13.44 8.68 -4.45
CA ILE A 35 -12.30 9.52 -4.10
C ILE A 35 -12.78 10.62 -3.15
N LEU A 36 -12.19 10.68 -1.97
CA LEU A 36 -12.35 11.78 -1.03
C LEU A 36 -11.24 12.80 -1.33
N ASP A 37 -11.62 13.93 -1.92
CA ASP A 37 -10.72 15.05 -2.11
C ASP A 37 -10.69 15.89 -0.83
N ASN A 38 -9.58 15.81 -0.10
CA ASN A 38 -9.39 16.50 1.18
C ASN A 38 -8.90 17.95 0.95
N GLY A 39 -9.58 18.67 0.06
CA GLY A 39 -9.34 20.09 -0.19
C GLY A 39 -8.11 20.37 -1.07
N SER A 40 -7.98 19.66 -2.20
CA SER A 40 -6.92 19.95 -3.16
C SER A 40 -7.04 21.37 -3.73
N VAL A 41 -5.90 22.01 -3.94
CA VAL A 41 -5.74 23.30 -4.62
C VAL A 41 -4.83 23.21 -5.84
N ASP A 42 -4.10 22.10 -5.99
CA ASP A 42 -3.29 21.82 -7.17
C ASP A 42 -4.18 21.72 -8.44
N PRO A 43 -3.97 22.60 -9.44
CA PRO A 43 -4.78 22.62 -10.66
C PRO A 43 -4.75 21.30 -11.42
N GLN A 44 -3.63 20.55 -11.39
CA GLN A 44 -3.54 19.25 -12.07
C GLN A 44 -4.47 18.23 -11.39
N THR A 45 -4.40 18.13 -10.07
CA THR A 45 -5.27 17.26 -9.26
C THR A 45 -6.75 17.56 -9.50
N ILE A 46 -7.14 18.85 -9.43
CA ILE A 46 -8.52 19.27 -9.66
C ILE A 46 -9.00 18.86 -11.06
N SER A 47 -8.18 19.12 -12.09
CA SER A 47 -8.53 18.76 -13.48
C SER A 47 -8.71 17.25 -13.66
N ILE A 48 -7.88 16.43 -13.02
CA ILE A 48 -8.01 14.96 -13.06
C ILE A 48 -9.32 14.53 -12.40
N LEU A 49 -9.63 15.05 -11.21
CA LEU A 49 -10.87 14.72 -10.48
C LEU A 49 -12.11 15.06 -11.31
N GLU A 50 -12.16 16.25 -11.90
CA GLU A 50 -13.27 16.66 -12.78
C GLU A 50 -13.41 15.77 -14.02
N ALA A 51 -12.30 15.28 -14.57
CA ALA A 51 -12.32 14.40 -15.73
C ALA A 51 -12.89 13.01 -15.38
N VAL A 52 -12.50 12.43 -14.25
CA VAL A 52 -12.94 11.08 -13.87
C VAL A 52 -14.33 11.03 -13.26
N GLU A 53 -14.77 12.12 -12.62
CA GLU A 53 -16.15 12.26 -12.17
C GLU A 53 -17.13 12.13 -13.35
N LYS A 54 -16.78 12.69 -14.51
CA LYS A 54 -17.56 12.53 -15.76
C LYS A 54 -17.54 11.09 -16.31
N GLN A 55 -16.59 10.26 -15.90
CA GLN A 55 -16.51 8.84 -16.28
C GLN A 55 -17.23 7.91 -15.29
N GLY A 56 -17.78 8.44 -14.19
CA GLY A 56 -18.54 7.67 -13.21
C GLY A 56 -17.84 7.45 -11.86
N VAL A 57 -16.65 8.00 -11.67
CA VAL A 57 -16.01 8.00 -10.33
C VAL A 57 -16.82 8.89 -9.40
N THR A 58 -17.08 8.41 -8.18
CA THR A 58 -17.69 9.26 -7.15
C THR A 58 -16.60 10.12 -6.51
N VAL A 59 -16.64 11.44 -6.71
CA VAL A 59 -15.71 12.38 -6.08
C VAL A 59 -16.41 13.17 -4.99
N ARG A 60 -16.00 12.98 -3.74
CA ARG A 60 -16.52 13.71 -2.57
C ARG A 60 -15.57 14.81 -2.14
N ARG A 61 -16.11 16.01 -1.96
CA ARG A 61 -15.37 17.24 -1.59
C ARG A 61 -15.85 17.82 -0.26
N ASP A 62 -16.70 17.10 0.46
CA ASP A 62 -17.32 17.53 1.71
C ASP A 62 -16.51 17.19 2.97
N LEU A 63 -15.42 16.42 2.82
CA LEU A 63 -14.47 16.05 3.88
C LEU A 63 -13.10 16.68 3.58
N ASN A 64 -13.04 18.01 3.62
CA ASN A 64 -11.92 18.80 3.08
C ASN A 64 -11.09 19.55 4.12
N GLN A 65 -11.23 19.21 5.40
CA GLN A 65 -10.46 19.84 6.47
C GLN A 65 -9.29 18.96 6.92
N PRO A 66 -8.19 19.52 7.47
CA PRO A 66 -7.07 18.72 7.98
C PRO A 66 -7.49 17.66 9.00
N HIS A 67 -8.44 17.98 9.89
CA HIS A 67 -8.95 17.04 10.88
C HIS A 67 -9.70 15.85 10.27
N ASP A 68 -10.23 15.97 9.04
CA ASP A 68 -10.84 14.84 8.33
C ASP A 68 -9.80 13.83 7.90
N PHE A 69 -8.62 14.29 7.48
CA PHE A 69 -7.50 13.42 7.12
C PHE A 69 -7.04 12.60 8.33
N HIS A 70 -6.94 13.23 9.50
CA HIS A 70 -6.57 12.56 10.75
C HIS A 70 -7.65 11.64 11.31
N ARG A 71 -8.86 11.64 10.73
CA ARG A 71 -9.97 10.74 11.07
C ARG A 71 -10.41 9.91 9.87
N LYS A 72 -9.54 9.77 8.86
CA LYS A 72 -9.92 9.16 7.58
C LYS A 72 -10.46 7.74 7.77
N GLY A 73 -9.92 6.95 8.70
CA GLY A 73 -10.40 5.59 8.98
C GLY A 73 -11.90 5.55 9.34
N GLY A 74 -12.36 6.51 10.15
CA GLY A 74 -13.78 6.66 10.48
C GLY A 74 -14.64 7.04 9.27
N HIS A 75 -14.13 7.91 8.40
CA HIS A 75 -14.82 8.29 7.17
C HIS A 75 -14.92 7.13 6.17
N LEU A 76 -13.81 6.39 5.98
CA LEU A 76 -13.78 5.19 5.13
C LEU A 76 -14.73 4.12 5.67
N THR A 77 -14.77 3.90 6.99
CA THR A 77 -15.70 2.97 7.63
C THR A 77 -17.15 3.32 7.28
N ARG A 78 -17.54 4.59 7.44
CA ARG A 78 -18.91 5.04 7.14
C ARG A 78 -19.27 4.85 5.67
N ILE A 79 -18.36 5.14 4.76
CA ILE A 79 -18.59 4.95 3.31
C ILE A 79 -18.81 3.48 2.98
N ILE A 80 -18.03 2.58 3.57
CA ILE A 80 -18.19 1.13 3.34
C ILE A 80 -19.53 0.65 3.91
N GLN A 81 -19.95 1.15 5.09
CA GLN A 81 -21.27 0.87 5.66
C GLN A 81 -22.42 1.43 4.79
N GLU A 82 -22.24 2.61 4.19
CA GLU A 82 -23.17 3.14 3.20
C GLU A 82 -23.22 2.23 1.96
N TRP A 83 -22.08 1.69 1.53
CA TRP A 83 -22.07 0.74 0.41
C TRP A 83 -22.82 -0.55 0.72
N ASP A 84 -22.65 -1.09 1.91
CA ASP A 84 -23.33 -2.31 2.38
C ASP A 84 -24.86 -2.24 2.28
N GLN A 85 -25.41 -1.03 2.35
CA GLN A 85 -26.85 -0.77 2.27
C GLN A 85 -27.34 -0.51 0.84
N ASN A 86 -26.47 -0.02 -0.04
CA ASN A 86 -26.89 0.60 -1.31
C ASN A 86 -26.34 -0.10 -2.56
N TYR A 87 -25.33 -0.95 -2.43
CA TYR A 87 -24.68 -1.60 -3.56
C TYR A 87 -24.49 -3.09 -3.33
N GLU A 88 -24.53 -3.85 -4.41
CA GLU A 88 -24.08 -5.24 -4.42
C GLU A 88 -22.62 -5.27 -4.85
N TYR A 89 -21.76 -5.80 -3.98
CA TYR A 89 -20.34 -5.94 -4.19
C TYR A 89 -19.79 -7.07 -3.32
N ASP A 90 -18.57 -7.52 -3.58
CA ASP A 90 -17.91 -8.61 -2.84
C ASP A 90 -16.89 -8.08 -1.83
N PHE A 91 -16.12 -7.03 -2.17
CA PHE A 91 -15.04 -6.51 -1.33
C PHE A 91 -14.97 -4.97 -1.32
N ALA A 92 -14.68 -4.40 -0.15
CA ALA A 92 -14.38 -2.99 0.02
C ALA A 92 -12.87 -2.83 0.30
N LEU A 93 -12.19 -2.13 -0.60
CA LEU A 93 -10.75 -1.95 -0.61
C LEU A 93 -10.37 -0.49 -0.34
N PRO A 94 -9.97 -0.13 0.90
CA PRO A 94 -9.35 1.15 1.17
C PRO A 94 -7.88 1.14 0.70
N VAL A 95 -7.46 2.22 0.04
CA VAL A 95 -6.11 2.33 -0.57
C VAL A 95 -5.59 3.77 -0.46
N ASP A 96 -4.29 3.95 -0.28
CA ASP A 96 -3.64 5.26 -0.43
C ASP A 96 -3.22 5.54 -1.89
N CYS A 97 -3.07 6.82 -2.25
CA CYS A 97 -2.82 7.25 -3.64
C CYS A 97 -1.51 6.70 -4.24
N ASP A 98 -0.51 6.44 -3.40
CA ASP A 98 0.80 5.95 -3.80
C ASP A 98 0.93 4.41 -3.87
N GLU A 99 -0.18 3.68 -3.73
CA GLU A 99 -0.21 2.21 -3.68
C GLU A 99 -0.89 1.58 -4.91
N LEU A 100 -0.15 0.75 -5.66
CA LEU A 100 -0.70 -0.08 -6.74
C LEU A 100 -0.87 -1.53 -6.28
N LEU A 101 -2.05 -2.10 -6.47
CA LEU A 101 -2.38 -3.46 -6.08
C LEU A 101 -1.72 -4.46 -7.04
N ALA A 102 -0.94 -5.38 -6.48
CA ALA A 102 -0.31 -6.47 -7.21
C ALA A 102 -0.57 -7.81 -6.50
N VAL A 103 -0.28 -8.90 -7.20
CA VAL A 103 -0.34 -10.27 -6.66
C VAL A 103 1.04 -10.91 -6.75
N PHE A 104 1.46 -11.57 -5.67
CA PHE A 104 2.57 -12.51 -5.72
C PHE A 104 2.17 -13.72 -6.57
N THR A 105 2.97 -14.01 -7.58
CA THR A 105 2.85 -15.25 -8.37
C THR A 105 3.85 -16.28 -7.85
N HIS A 106 3.91 -17.44 -8.51
CA HIS A 106 4.91 -18.44 -8.16
C HIS A 106 6.33 -17.89 -8.34
N GLU A 107 6.63 -17.16 -9.42
CA GLU A 107 8.00 -16.73 -9.75
C GLU A 107 8.23 -15.21 -9.73
N GLY A 108 7.19 -14.43 -9.49
CA GLY A 108 7.26 -12.98 -9.60
C GLY A 108 6.09 -12.26 -8.93
N ILE A 109 5.82 -11.07 -9.44
CA ILE A 109 4.77 -10.16 -8.95
C ILE A 109 4.08 -9.57 -10.16
N THR A 110 2.75 -9.59 -10.19
CA THR A 110 1.99 -9.11 -11.35
C THR A 110 0.93 -8.08 -10.96
N LEU A 111 0.80 -7.05 -11.80
CA LEU A 111 -0.32 -6.12 -11.87
C LEU A 111 -1.39 -6.58 -12.87
N ASP A 112 -1.29 -7.80 -13.41
CA ASP A 112 -2.24 -8.31 -14.40
C ASP A 112 -3.67 -8.36 -13.85
N LYS A 113 -4.63 -7.91 -14.67
CA LYS A 113 -6.04 -7.80 -14.29
C LYS A 113 -6.64 -9.16 -14.00
N THR A 114 -6.37 -10.17 -14.84
CA THR A 114 -6.94 -11.51 -14.67
C THR A 114 -6.39 -12.13 -13.39
N ALA A 115 -5.08 -12.08 -13.16
CA ALA A 115 -4.47 -12.61 -11.94
C ALA A 115 -5.00 -11.94 -10.66
N ILE A 116 -5.20 -10.60 -10.67
CA ILE A 116 -5.79 -9.87 -9.55
C ILE A 116 -7.24 -10.30 -9.30
N HIS A 117 -8.04 -10.41 -10.35
CA HIS A 117 -9.44 -10.84 -10.23
C HIS A 117 -9.59 -12.29 -9.77
N ASP A 118 -8.74 -13.20 -10.27
CA ASP A 118 -8.70 -14.60 -9.82
C ASP A 118 -8.37 -14.68 -8.31
N ALA A 119 -7.44 -13.84 -7.84
CA ALA A 119 -7.10 -13.75 -6.43
C ALA A 119 -8.27 -13.23 -5.58
N PHE A 120 -9.07 -12.28 -6.06
CA PHE A 120 -10.30 -11.85 -5.36
C PHE A 120 -11.40 -12.92 -5.42
N ASP A 121 -11.60 -13.57 -6.56
CA ASP A 121 -12.60 -14.64 -6.72
C ASP A 121 -12.33 -15.79 -5.74
N ALA A 122 -11.06 -16.14 -5.49
CA ALA A 122 -10.66 -17.15 -4.50
C ALA A 122 -10.96 -16.77 -3.03
N LEU A 123 -11.23 -15.50 -2.75
CA LEU A 123 -11.55 -15.01 -1.42
C LEU A 123 -13.05 -14.88 -1.16
N LYS A 124 -13.90 -15.07 -2.19
CA LYS A 124 -15.36 -14.94 -2.04
C LYS A 124 -15.90 -15.85 -0.94
N GLY A 125 -16.87 -15.35 -0.19
CA GLY A 125 -17.45 -16.05 0.96
C GLY A 125 -16.61 -15.99 2.25
N THR A 126 -15.46 -15.31 2.24
CA THR A 126 -14.74 -15.00 3.49
C THR A 126 -15.56 -13.98 4.30
N ASP A 127 -15.69 -14.20 5.61
CA ASP A 127 -16.46 -13.36 6.53
C ASP A 127 -15.58 -12.61 7.55
N CYS A 128 -14.26 -12.78 7.47
CA CYS A 128 -13.28 -12.09 8.30
C CYS A 128 -12.56 -10.97 7.52
N ALA A 129 -11.74 -10.18 8.22
CA ALA A 129 -10.88 -9.21 7.55
C ALA A 129 -9.82 -9.91 6.69
N LEU A 130 -9.38 -9.24 5.62
CA LEU A 130 -8.38 -9.75 4.68
C LEU A 130 -7.12 -8.89 4.79
N ARG A 131 -5.96 -9.54 4.93
CA ARG A 131 -4.68 -8.87 5.17
C ARG A 131 -3.75 -8.97 3.97
N ILE A 132 -3.22 -7.83 3.56
CA ILE A 132 -2.09 -7.66 2.66
C ILE A 132 -0.85 -7.63 3.54
N ASP A 133 -0.16 -8.76 3.58
CA ASP A 133 0.80 -9.10 4.62
C ASP A 133 2.14 -8.37 4.53
N THR A 134 2.44 -7.81 3.36
CA THR A 134 3.69 -7.10 3.11
C THR A 134 3.44 -6.10 2.00
N SER A 135 3.81 -4.84 2.22
CA SER A 135 3.93 -3.85 1.15
C SER A 135 5.38 -3.76 0.69
N LEU A 136 5.56 -3.52 -0.60
CA LEU A 136 6.84 -3.37 -1.26
C LEU A 136 7.08 -1.87 -1.52
N PHE A 137 8.09 -1.28 -0.89
CA PHE A 137 8.41 0.13 -1.03
C PHE A 137 9.50 0.31 -2.07
N ASN A 138 9.34 1.27 -2.99
CA ASN A 138 10.35 1.55 -4.00
C ASN A 138 11.68 1.99 -3.36
N VAL A 139 12.81 1.51 -3.89
CA VAL A 139 14.13 1.85 -3.33
C VAL A 139 14.57 3.23 -3.86
N PRO A 140 14.94 4.19 -2.97
CA PRO A 140 15.39 5.52 -3.38
C PRO A 140 16.47 5.47 -4.46
N GLY A 141 16.26 6.21 -5.55
CA GLY A 141 17.22 6.29 -6.66
C GLY A 141 17.42 5.00 -7.47
N ARG A 142 16.65 3.93 -7.22
CA ARG A 142 16.77 2.64 -7.90
C ARG A 142 15.44 2.22 -8.53
N PRO A 143 15.09 2.76 -9.72
CA PRO A 143 13.86 2.42 -10.41
C PRO A 143 13.65 0.90 -10.59
N GLY A 144 12.43 0.44 -10.31
CA GLY A 144 12.02 -0.95 -10.42
C GLY A 144 12.52 -1.88 -9.31
N TRP A 145 13.32 -1.39 -8.37
CA TRP A 145 13.68 -2.11 -7.15
C TRP A 145 12.73 -1.75 -6.02
N TYR A 146 12.30 -2.77 -5.28
CA TYR A 146 11.44 -2.62 -4.12
C TYR A 146 11.97 -3.42 -2.94
N ALA A 147 11.71 -2.94 -1.73
CA ALA A 147 12.06 -3.61 -0.48
C ALA A 147 10.79 -3.95 0.32
N PRO A 148 10.71 -5.15 0.95
CA PRO A 148 9.56 -5.53 1.75
C PRO A 148 9.57 -4.84 3.12
N VAL A 149 8.48 -4.15 3.43
CA VAL A 149 8.26 -3.55 4.75
C VAL A 149 7.26 -4.41 5.53
N ARG A 150 7.75 -5.45 6.22
CA ARG A 150 6.94 -6.44 6.96
C ARG A 150 5.95 -5.85 7.97
N HIS A 151 6.31 -4.74 8.60
CA HIS A 151 5.49 -4.11 9.65
C HIS A 151 4.46 -3.14 9.06
N PHE A 152 4.47 -2.97 7.74
CA PHE A 152 3.50 -2.18 7.01
C PHE A 152 2.59 -3.16 6.27
N HIS A 153 1.64 -3.73 7.00
CA HIS A 153 0.52 -4.46 6.43
C HIS A 153 -0.63 -3.50 6.14
N LYS A 154 -1.48 -3.90 5.21
CA LYS A 154 -2.75 -3.23 4.90
C LYS A 154 -3.86 -4.25 4.96
N GLY A 155 -5.10 -3.80 4.97
CA GLY A 155 -6.22 -4.73 4.91
C GLY A 155 -7.41 -4.20 4.13
N PHE A 156 -8.34 -5.10 3.93
CA PHE A 156 -9.63 -4.85 3.30
C PHE A 156 -10.65 -5.86 3.83
N VAL A 157 -11.91 -5.69 3.48
CA VAL A 157 -13.00 -6.50 4.05
C VAL A 157 -13.96 -6.98 2.97
N SER A 158 -14.61 -8.10 3.25
CA SER A 158 -15.77 -8.54 2.48
C SER A 158 -16.96 -7.61 2.70
N ALA A 159 -17.83 -7.50 1.69
CA ALA A 159 -19.06 -6.73 1.79
C ALA A 159 -19.90 -7.17 3.00
N LYS A 160 -20.57 -6.20 3.63
CA LYS A 160 -21.47 -6.39 4.78
C LYS A 160 -20.77 -6.91 6.03
N THR A 161 -19.44 -6.75 6.11
CA THR A 161 -18.66 -7.19 7.28
C THR A 161 -17.93 -6.07 8.00
N ILE A 162 -17.76 -4.86 7.46
CA ILE A 162 -16.92 -3.84 8.12
C ILE A 162 -17.43 -3.50 9.53
N SER A 163 -16.53 -3.48 10.52
CA SER A 163 -16.79 -2.85 11.83
C SER A 163 -16.05 -1.53 11.97
N ILE A 164 -14.76 -1.52 11.70
CA ILE A 164 -13.89 -0.34 11.77
C ILE A 164 -12.72 -0.46 10.79
N CYS A 165 -12.29 0.67 10.25
CA CYS A 165 -11.05 0.87 9.53
C CYS A 165 -10.21 1.90 10.30
N ASP A 166 -8.95 1.60 10.58
CA ASP A 166 -8.02 2.55 11.20
C ASP A 166 -7.56 3.61 10.20
N ASP A 167 -7.01 4.72 10.70
CA ASP A 167 -6.54 5.81 9.84
C ASP A 167 -5.37 5.39 8.95
N GLY A 168 -4.61 4.35 9.28
CA GLY A 168 -3.57 3.82 8.41
C GLY A 168 -4.07 2.77 7.42
N GLN A 169 -5.33 2.32 7.54
CA GLN A 169 -5.91 1.18 6.81
C GLN A 169 -5.11 -0.11 7.03
N HIS A 170 -4.37 -0.20 8.14
CA HIS A 170 -3.52 -1.35 8.46
C HIS A 170 -4.34 -2.55 8.89
N GLU A 171 -5.36 -2.32 9.72
CA GLU A 171 -6.18 -3.34 10.35
C GLU A 171 -7.67 -3.01 10.31
N PRO A 172 -8.30 -2.97 9.12
CA PRO A 172 -9.74 -3.08 9.02
C PRO A 172 -10.22 -4.35 9.75
N ARG A 173 -11.35 -4.24 10.44
CA ARG A 173 -11.95 -5.34 11.21
C ARG A 173 -13.29 -5.75 10.64
N SER A 174 -13.59 -7.03 10.75
CA SER A 174 -14.92 -7.57 10.48
C SER A 174 -15.77 -7.55 11.75
N ALA A 175 -17.06 -7.25 11.61
CA ALA A 175 -18.09 -7.36 12.63
C ALA A 175 -18.55 -8.82 12.84
N ILE A 176 -18.22 -9.72 11.92
CA ILE A 176 -18.60 -11.14 11.96
C ILE A 176 -17.54 -11.97 12.69
N ARG A 177 -16.26 -11.78 12.35
CA ARG A 177 -15.13 -12.48 12.98
C ARG A 177 -13.93 -11.53 13.15
N ASP A 178 -13.32 -11.55 14.34
CA ASP A 178 -12.18 -10.68 14.70
C ASP A 178 -10.82 -11.22 14.18
N GLU A 179 -10.82 -12.36 13.49
CA GLU A 179 -9.64 -12.91 12.84
C GLU A 179 -9.35 -12.19 11.51
N PHE A 180 -8.13 -12.36 11.00
CA PHE A 180 -7.79 -11.98 9.63
C PHE A 180 -7.31 -13.20 8.84
N LYS A 181 -7.55 -13.15 7.53
CA LYS A 181 -7.01 -14.10 6.56
C LYS A 181 -5.98 -13.39 5.69
N SER A 182 -4.76 -13.92 5.69
CA SER A 182 -3.69 -13.45 4.82
C SER A 182 -4.01 -13.68 3.34
N THR A 183 -3.53 -12.77 2.49
CA THR A 183 -3.77 -12.79 1.05
C THR A 183 -2.47 -12.78 0.25
N VAL A 184 -2.57 -13.17 -1.02
CA VAL A 184 -1.48 -13.12 -2.01
C VAL A 184 -1.21 -11.72 -2.56
N PHE A 185 -2.03 -10.75 -2.17
CA PHE A 185 -1.87 -9.38 -2.59
C PHE A 185 -0.65 -8.72 -1.93
N THR A 186 -0.11 -7.71 -2.62
CA THR A 186 0.88 -6.77 -2.13
C THR A 186 0.58 -5.40 -2.72
N TYR A 187 1.09 -4.34 -2.09
CA TYR A 187 1.18 -3.04 -2.74
C TYR A 187 2.58 -2.81 -3.28
N LEU A 188 2.66 -2.28 -4.50
CA LEU A 188 3.82 -1.54 -4.97
C LEU A 188 3.62 -0.10 -4.53
N HIS A 189 4.37 0.27 -3.50
CA HIS A 189 4.28 1.57 -2.84
C HIS A 189 5.37 2.48 -3.37
N ASP A 190 4.99 3.45 -4.20
CA ASP A 190 5.92 4.50 -4.64
C ASP A 190 5.98 5.61 -3.60
N HIS A 191 6.42 5.20 -2.41
CA HIS A 191 6.56 6.02 -1.22
C HIS A 191 7.70 7.04 -1.34
N HIS A 192 8.78 6.62 -2.00
CA HIS A 192 10.03 7.36 -2.08
C HIS A 192 10.10 8.19 -3.35
N LEU A 193 10.57 9.44 -3.19
CA LEU A 193 10.74 10.44 -4.24
C LEU A 193 12.21 10.87 -4.25
N PRO A 194 12.67 11.62 -5.27
CA PRO A 194 13.94 12.34 -5.14
C PRO A 194 13.98 13.12 -3.82
N TYR A 195 15.09 13.05 -3.10
CA TYR A 195 15.19 13.49 -1.70
C TYR A 195 14.65 14.91 -1.45
N ALA A 196 14.92 15.87 -2.35
CA ALA A 196 14.38 17.23 -2.24
C ALA A 196 12.84 17.25 -2.28
N ALA A 197 12.23 16.58 -3.25
CA ALA A 197 10.78 16.49 -3.38
C ALA A 197 10.15 15.70 -2.21
N TRP A 198 10.83 14.66 -1.72
CA TRP A 198 10.42 13.93 -0.53
C TRP A 198 10.40 14.84 0.71
N ARG A 199 11.46 15.64 0.93
CA ARG A 199 11.51 16.62 2.01
C ARG A 199 10.39 17.65 1.89
N ASP A 200 10.15 18.22 0.71
CA ASP A 200 9.08 19.20 0.50
C ASP A 200 7.70 18.61 0.84
N ARG A 201 7.44 17.35 0.44
CA ARG A 201 6.20 16.63 0.82
C ARG A 201 6.08 16.48 2.34
N LEU A 202 7.17 16.16 3.04
CA LEU A 202 7.16 16.07 4.51
C LEU A 202 6.92 17.42 5.18
N LYS A 203 7.55 18.50 4.70
CA LYS A 203 7.33 19.87 5.20
C LYS A 203 5.86 20.28 5.11
N ASN A 204 5.22 19.98 3.98
CA ASN A 204 3.80 20.24 3.78
C ASN A 204 2.91 19.45 4.75
N LYS A 205 3.30 18.21 5.13
CA LYS A 205 2.57 17.39 6.09
C LYS A 205 2.66 17.90 7.53
N VAL A 206 3.74 18.61 7.89
CA VAL A 206 3.95 19.14 9.25
C VAL A 206 3.68 20.64 9.36
N THR A 207 3.23 21.27 8.27
CA THR A 207 2.90 22.70 8.25
C THR A 207 1.87 23.03 9.33
N GLY A 208 2.18 24.02 10.17
CA GLY A 208 1.36 24.42 11.30
C GLY A 208 1.55 23.59 12.57
N LEU A 209 2.33 22.50 12.53
CA LEU A 209 2.64 21.67 13.70
C LEU A 209 3.98 22.04 14.34
N VAL A 210 5.02 22.16 13.52
CA VAL A 210 6.41 22.46 13.93
C VAL A 210 7.15 23.14 12.78
N ASP A 211 8.15 23.96 13.11
CA ASP A 211 9.07 24.50 12.10
C ASP A 211 9.87 23.34 11.49
N ALA A 212 9.67 23.11 10.19
CA ALA A 212 10.23 21.98 9.48
C ALA A 212 11.72 22.14 9.12
N ASP A 213 12.26 23.34 9.30
CA ASP A 213 13.66 23.68 9.01
C ASP A 213 14.50 23.88 10.29
N ASP A 214 13.89 23.82 11.48
CA ASP A 214 14.59 23.87 12.77
C ASP A 214 14.72 22.47 13.40
N GLU A 215 15.91 21.88 13.28
CA GLU A 215 16.22 20.56 13.84
C GLU A 215 15.96 20.46 15.35
N ALA A 216 16.26 21.52 16.11
CA ALA A 216 16.04 21.52 17.56
C ALA A 216 14.55 21.52 17.88
N ALA A 217 13.75 22.29 17.12
CA ALA A 217 12.29 22.28 17.24
C ALA A 217 11.69 20.92 16.88
N LEU A 218 12.15 20.27 15.80
CA LEU A 218 11.72 18.94 15.41
C LEU A 218 11.99 17.91 16.51
N ARG A 219 13.21 17.88 17.06
CA ARG A 219 13.58 16.97 18.16
C ARG A 219 12.75 17.23 19.41
N ALA A 220 12.53 18.50 19.77
CA ALA A 220 11.70 18.86 20.91
C ALA A 220 10.23 18.42 20.69
N TYR A 221 9.69 18.58 19.48
CA TYR A 221 8.33 18.17 19.13
C TYR A 221 8.12 16.67 19.33
N LEU A 222 9.10 15.84 18.95
CA LEU A 222 9.05 14.38 19.11
C LEU A 222 9.06 13.89 20.56
N THR A 223 9.33 14.77 21.54
CA THR A 223 9.22 14.40 22.96
C THR A 223 7.78 14.41 23.47
N LYS A 224 6.84 15.01 22.71
CA LYS A 224 5.40 15.02 23.05
C LYS A 224 4.81 13.61 22.84
N PRO A 225 4.17 13.02 23.86
CA PRO A 225 3.45 11.77 23.69
C PRO A 225 2.36 11.90 22.61
N HIS A 226 2.30 10.94 21.69
CA HIS A 226 1.29 10.88 20.63
C HIS A 226 1.20 12.14 19.77
N ALA A 227 2.34 12.80 19.51
CA ALA A 227 2.38 14.00 18.69
C ALA A 227 1.81 13.73 17.29
N GLU A 228 0.91 14.60 16.85
CA GLU A 228 0.34 14.56 15.51
C GLU A 228 1.44 14.65 14.45
N GLY A 229 1.40 13.80 13.43
CA GLY A 229 2.41 13.80 12.37
C GLY A 229 3.83 13.41 12.82
N ALA A 230 4.03 12.82 14.01
CA ALA A 230 5.35 12.45 14.53
C ALA A 230 6.21 11.65 13.53
N HIS A 231 5.63 10.74 12.75
CA HIS A 231 6.36 10.00 11.72
C HIS A 231 6.95 10.91 10.63
N ALA A 232 6.20 11.93 10.19
CA ALA A 232 6.69 12.89 9.20
C ALA A 232 7.76 13.81 9.79
N VAL A 233 7.61 14.21 11.06
CA VAL A 233 8.61 14.99 11.81
C VAL A 233 9.91 14.21 11.97
N GLN A 234 9.82 12.92 12.34
CA GLN A 234 10.99 12.04 12.46
C GLN A 234 11.70 11.88 11.11
N ALA A 235 10.94 11.74 10.02
CA ALA A 235 11.50 11.60 8.69
C ALA A 235 12.27 12.85 8.21
N LEU A 236 11.89 14.06 8.65
CA LEU A 236 12.62 15.30 8.31
C LEU A 236 14.06 15.36 8.87
N LEU A 237 14.35 14.54 9.90
CA LEU A 237 15.69 14.42 10.50
C LEU A 237 16.61 13.49 9.70
N VAL A 238 16.08 12.73 8.74
CA VAL A 238 16.87 11.85 7.88
C VAL A 238 17.66 12.68 6.88
N THR A 239 18.97 12.46 6.82
CA THR A 239 19.88 13.11 5.88
C THR A 239 19.74 12.54 4.46
N ALA A 240 20.31 13.22 3.46
CA ALA A 240 20.30 12.73 2.09
C ALA A 240 21.04 11.40 1.93
N GLU A 241 22.14 11.23 2.67
CA GLU A 241 22.94 10.01 2.68
C GLU A 241 22.17 8.85 3.32
N GLU A 242 21.62 9.05 4.52
CA GLU A 242 20.78 8.04 5.18
C GLU A 242 19.58 7.66 4.31
N TYR A 243 18.97 8.63 3.60
CA TYR A 243 17.85 8.39 2.71
C TYR A 243 18.20 7.42 1.57
N THR A 244 19.38 7.54 0.96
CA THR A 244 19.81 6.64 -0.11
C THR A 244 20.12 5.23 0.37
N HIS A 245 20.42 5.06 1.67
CA HIS A 245 20.82 3.79 2.28
C HIS A 245 19.70 3.11 3.10
N LEU A 246 18.46 3.64 3.06
CA LEU A 246 17.32 3.13 3.87
C LEU A 246 17.09 1.62 3.77
N TYR A 247 17.41 1.01 2.63
CA TYR A 247 17.15 -0.40 2.35
C TYR A 247 18.41 -1.23 2.16
N ASP A 248 19.58 -0.71 2.52
CA ASP A 248 20.85 -1.42 2.31
C ASP A 248 20.87 -2.77 3.01
N ASP A 249 20.36 -2.82 4.25
CA ASP A 249 20.27 -4.03 5.07
C ASP A 249 19.07 -4.94 4.74
N SER A 250 18.28 -4.59 3.72
CA SER A 250 17.08 -5.33 3.32
C SER A 250 17.33 -6.20 2.09
N VAL A 251 16.58 -7.30 1.99
CA VAL A 251 16.36 -7.95 0.69
C VAL A 251 15.58 -7.01 -0.21
N ARG A 252 15.92 -7.00 -1.49
CA ARG A 252 15.27 -6.19 -2.50
C ARG A 252 14.87 -7.09 -3.66
N VAL A 253 13.74 -6.77 -4.28
CA VAL A 253 13.20 -7.46 -5.44
C VAL A 253 13.11 -6.49 -6.61
N PHE A 254 13.53 -6.94 -7.79
CA PHE A 254 13.38 -6.19 -9.03
C PHE A 254 12.14 -6.66 -9.78
N ILE A 255 11.26 -5.71 -10.07
CA ILE A 255 10.01 -5.94 -10.83
C ILE A 255 9.93 -5.07 -12.09
N GLY A 256 10.98 -4.29 -12.38
CA GLY A 256 10.99 -3.37 -13.51
C GLY A 256 9.94 -2.27 -13.36
N ILE A 257 9.24 -1.95 -14.45
CA ILE A 257 8.25 -0.87 -14.48
C ILE A 257 6.81 -1.35 -14.17
N GLY A 258 6.64 -2.54 -13.60
CA GLY A 258 5.31 -3.09 -13.30
C GLY A 258 5.30 -4.60 -13.05
N SER A 259 4.44 -5.32 -13.77
CA SER A 259 4.34 -6.79 -13.69
C SER A 259 5.61 -7.49 -14.17
N THR A 260 5.97 -8.58 -13.50
CA THR A 260 6.99 -9.51 -13.98
C THR A 260 6.57 -10.96 -13.76
N GLU A 261 6.85 -11.81 -14.74
CA GLU A 261 6.74 -13.26 -14.60
C GLU A 261 7.95 -13.86 -13.86
N LEU A 262 9.05 -13.11 -13.76
CA LEU A 262 10.31 -13.52 -13.15
C LEU A 262 10.87 -12.43 -12.25
N ALA A 263 11.23 -12.74 -11.01
CA ALA A 263 11.85 -11.79 -10.11
C ALA A 263 13.37 -11.98 -10.02
N PHE A 264 14.12 -10.88 -9.99
CA PHE A 264 15.48 -10.91 -9.45
C PHE A 264 15.44 -10.43 -8.00
N ILE A 265 16.25 -11.04 -7.14
CA ILE A 265 16.41 -10.64 -5.74
C ILE A 265 17.88 -10.35 -5.44
N GLU A 266 18.11 -9.47 -4.49
CA GLU A 266 19.44 -9.17 -3.96
C GLU A 266 19.34 -8.72 -2.50
N GLY A 267 20.48 -8.60 -1.82
CA GLY A 267 20.54 -8.04 -0.47
C GLY A 267 21.94 -8.14 0.12
N PRO A 268 22.15 -7.73 1.37
CA PRO A 268 23.41 -7.96 2.08
C PRO A 268 23.87 -9.41 2.00
N GLY A 269 25.06 -9.64 1.44
CA GLY A 269 25.63 -10.98 1.28
C GLY A 269 24.92 -11.87 0.24
N LEU A 270 23.97 -11.32 -0.52
CA LEU A 270 23.26 -12.01 -1.60
C LEU A 270 23.50 -11.26 -2.92
N ALA A 271 24.26 -11.89 -3.81
CA ALA A 271 24.40 -11.40 -5.19
C ALA A 271 23.05 -11.38 -5.89
N THR A 272 22.89 -10.47 -6.86
CA THR A 272 21.68 -10.40 -7.68
C THR A 272 21.42 -11.76 -8.34
N THR A 273 20.33 -12.40 -7.96
CA THR A 273 20.02 -13.78 -8.30
C THR A 273 18.60 -13.87 -8.86
N LEU A 274 18.41 -14.63 -9.93
CA LEU A 274 17.09 -14.95 -10.44
C LEU A 274 16.37 -15.84 -9.42
N TRP A 275 15.17 -15.42 -9.01
CA TRP A 275 14.32 -16.19 -8.12
C TRP A 275 13.89 -17.51 -8.77
N ASN A 276 13.82 -18.58 -7.96
CA ASN A 276 13.37 -19.90 -8.39
C ASN A 276 12.62 -20.57 -7.23
N SER A 277 11.31 -20.62 -7.35
CA SER A 277 10.45 -21.15 -6.30
C SER A 277 10.61 -22.64 -6.06
N GLU A 278 10.76 -23.43 -7.12
CA GLU A 278 10.91 -24.88 -6.99
C GLU A 278 12.20 -25.25 -6.25
N ALA A 279 13.31 -24.56 -6.56
CA ALA A 279 14.57 -24.74 -5.86
C ALA A 279 14.46 -24.36 -4.38
N TYR A 280 13.80 -23.22 -4.09
CA TYR A 280 13.57 -22.78 -2.72
C TYR A 280 12.70 -23.76 -1.93
N LEU A 281 11.59 -24.23 -2.51
CA LEU A 281 10.69 -25.20 -1.88
C LEU A 281 11.32 -26.59 -1.72
N ALA A 282 12.24 -26.98 -2.59
CA ALA A 282 13.01 -28.21 -2.45
C ALA A 282 13.96 -28.15 -1.24
N ALA A 283 14.58 -26.98 -0.99
CA ALA A 283 15.43 -26.74 0.17
C ALA A 283 14.63 -26.58 1.47
N HIS A 284 13.42 -26.01 1.41
CA HIS A 284 12.60 -25.62 2.58
C HIS A 284 11.23 -26.29 2.59
N ARG A 285 11.20 -27.57 2.99
CA ARG A 285 9.97 -28.38 3.02
C ARG A 285 8.90 -27.87 3.99
N ASP A 286 9.29 -27.14 5.03
CA ASP A 286 8.40 -26.49 5.98
C ASP A 286 7.57 -25.39 5.31
N VAL A 287 8.22 -24.55 4.48
CA VAL A 287 7.54 -23.51 3.70
C VAL A 287 6.50 -24.14 2.78
N ARG A 288 6.89 -25.20 2.05
CA ARG A 288 5.98 -25.94 1.18
C ARG A 288 4.72 -26.47 1.89
N ARG A 289 4.85 -26.84 3.17
CA ARG A 289 3.77 -27.46 3.95
C ARG A 289 2.88 -26.46 4.67
N HIS A 290 3.45 -25.34 5.09
CA HIS A 290 2.80 -24.45 6.06
C HIS A 290 2.55 -23.04 5.53
N TYR A 291 3.23 -22.62 4.45
CA TYR A 291 3.10 -21.28 3.90
C TYR A 291 2.26 -21.27 2.62
N THR A 292 1.02 -20.79 2.71
CA THR A 292 0.03 -20.91 1.62
C THR A 292 -0.02 -19.73 0.66
N ILE A 293 0.65 -18.62 0.97
CA ILE A 293 0.60 -17.39 0.16
C ILE A 293 1.55 -17.50 -1.03
N GLY A 294 2.76 -17.99 -0.80
CA GLY A 294 3.73 -18.23 -1.87
C GLY A 294 5.18 -18.17 -1.37
N PRO A 295 6.08 -18.91 -2.03
CA PRO A 295 7.48 -18.99 -1.64
C PRO A 295 8.25 -17.68 -1.83
N LEU A 296 7.97 -16.89 -2.87
CA LEU A 296 8.61 -15.59 -3.08
C LEU A 296 8.25 -14.62 -1.96
N GLN A 297 6.96 -14.49 -1.66
CA GLN A 297 6.49 -13.67 -0.55
C GLN A 297 7.16 -14.13 0.75
N HIS A 298 7.14 -15.43 1.06
CA HIS A 298 7.79 -15.97 2.24
C HIS A 298 9.27 -15.59 2.33
N TYR A 299 10.01 -15.68 1.23
CA TYR A 299 11.43 -15.34 1.25
C TYR A 299 11.68 -13.86 1.53
N LEU A 300 10.95 -12.98 0.82
CA LEU A 300 11.05 -11.53 1.00
C LEU A 300 10.62 -11.11 2.42
N ARG A 301 9.54 -11.72 2.91
CA ARG A 301 8.99 -11.46 4.22
C ARG A 301 9.87 -12.06 5.31
N ASP A 302 10.22 -13.33 5.30
CA ASP A 302 10.83 -14.00 6.45
C ASP A 302 12.17 -14.67 6.09
N GLY A 303 12.21 -15.39 4.97
CA GLY A 303 13.33 -16.27 4.61
C GLY A 303 14.70 -15.59 4.53
N PHE A 304 14.80 -14.35 4.02
CA PHE A 304 16.08 -13.64 3.96
C PHE A 304 16.66 -13.38 5.37
N ARG A 305 15.83 -12.96 6.33
CA ARG A 305 16.28 -12.70 7.71
C ARG A 305 16.60 -13.96 8.48
N GLU A 306 15.86 -15.02 8.18
CA GLU A 306 16.13 -16.36 8.68
C GLU A 306 17.40 -16.97 8.07
N LYS A 307 18.06 -16.25 7.15
CA LYS A 307 19.27 -16.68 6.42
C LYS A 307 19.03 -17.99 5.66
N ARG A 308 17.82 -18.17 5.12
CA ARG A 308 17.48 -19.35 4.32
C ARG A 308 18.23 -19.31 2.99
N ALA A 309 18.85 -20.44 2.64
CA ALA A 309 19.49 -20.61 1.33
C ALA A 309 18.45 -20.59 0.20
N LEU A 310 18.81 -20.09 -0.97
CA LEU A 310 17.93 -20.10 -2.15
C LEU A 310 17.86 -21.47 -2.84
N THR A 311 18.86 -22.32 -2.61
CA THR A 311 19.00 -23.64 -3.22
C THR A 311 19.45 -24.64 -2.14
N ALA A 312 19.25 -25.93 -2.41
CA ALA A 312 19.58 -27.05 -1.51
C ALA A 312 21.07 -27.36 -1.45
#